data_AF-A0A443KF66-F1
#
_entry.id   AF-A0A443KF66-F1
#
_cell.length_a   1.000
_cell.length_b   1.000
_cell.length_c   1.000
_cell.angle_alpha   90.00
_cell.angle_beta   90.00
_cell.angle_gamma   90.00
#
_symmetry.space_group_name_H-M   'P 1'
#
loop_
_entity.id
_entity.type
_entity.pdbx_description
1 polymer ?
#
loop_
_entity_poly.entity_id
_entity_poly.type
_entity_poly.pdbx_seq_one_letter_code
_entity_poly.pdbx_strand_id
1 'polypeptide(L)'
;MSEVITLDDGSVLDVARYPLPDGVADDGTPLNRVQLAKAFGVSENTITKWVGQGMPVVSSGQNGISYEFRLSHCYAWRQSRDEKVRAAKVKGDQLAAQAALAFRNLDDDQAEEESELTADDLRKWSEAEYHRNRVAEQRGDLVRADRVRAVLEDLFVAFGTAMDTFPDFAEMEFGLSPAQVAKVQAHCDQTRDDLRQKIAALISRPGAVLAIGAQQGELSI
;
A
#
# COMPACT_ATOMS: atom_id res chain seq x y z
N MET A 1 -25.65 26.56 -29.63
CA MET A 1 -26.76 26.91 -28.71
C MET A 1 -26.57 26.04 -27.48
N SER A 2 -26.29 26.63 -26.33
CA SER A 2 -26.13 25.90 -25.06
C SER A 2 -27.51 25.41 -24.62
N GLU A 3 -27.70 24.09 -24.65
CA GLU A 3 -28.93 23.46 -24.19
C GLU A 3 -28.80 23.20 -22.70
N VAL A 4 -29.66 23.84 -21.90
CA VAL A 4 -29.57 23.83 -20.45
C VAL A 4 -30.82 23.17 -19.87
N ILE A 5 -30.65 22.28 -18.90
CA ILE A 5 -31.76 21.59 -18.23
C ILE A 5 -31.79 21.95 -16.75
N THR A 6 -32.99 22.12 -16.23
CA THR A 6 -33.23 22.30 -14.80
C THR A 6 -33.48 20.93 -14.18
N LEU A 7 -32.68 20.58 -13.17
CA LEU A 7 -32.82 19.34 -12.41
C LEU A 7 -33.86 19.49 -11.29
N ASP A 8 -34.28 18.37 -10.72
CA ASP A 8 -35.30 18.31 -9.64
C ASP A 8 -34.87 19.06 -8.36
N ASP A 9 -33.56 19.18 -8.11
CA ASP A 9 -32.99 19.96 -7.01
C ASP A 9 -32.92 21.48 -7.30
N GLY A 10 -33.45 21.93 -8.44
CA GLY A 10 -33.42 23.32 -8.89
C GLY A 10 -32.08 23.75 -9.49
N SER A 11 -31.07 22.87 -9.55
CA SER A 11 -29.80 23.17 -10.19
C SER A 11 -29.90 23.13 -11.71
N VAL A 12 -29.05 23.92 -12.35
CA VAL A 12 -29.04 24.10 -13.80
C VAL A 12 -27.82 23.37 -14.37
N LEU A 13 -28.06 22.44 -15.30
CA LEU A 13 -27.04 21.62 -15.94
C LEU A 13 -26.92 21.98 -17.42
N ASP A 14 -25.72 22.38 -17.85
CA ASP A 14 -25.41 22.55 -19.26
C ASP A 14 -25.14 21.19 -19.91
N VAL A 15 -26.00 20.79 -20.85
CA VAL A 15 -25.91 19.52 -21.57
C VAL A 15 -24.66 19.48 -22.45
N ALA A 16 -24.22 20.63 -22.97
CA ALA A 16 -23.04 20.71 -23.83
C ALA A 16 -21.73 20.35 -23.10
N ARG A 17 -21.71 20.42 -21.77
CA ARG A 17 -20.57 20.00 -20.95
C ARG A 17 -20.33 18.48 -20.97
N TYR A 18 -21.35 17.71 -21.32
CA TYR A 18 -21.30 16.25 -21.35
C TYR A 18 -21.86 15.75 -22.69
N PRO A 19 -21.14 15.97 -23.80
CA PRO A 19 -21.60 15.57 -25.12
C PRO A 19 -21.71 14.05 -25.22
N LEU A 20 -22.67 13.59 -26.03
CA LEU A 20 -22.82 12.18 -26.32
C LEU A 20 -21.53 11.63 -26.97
N PRO A 21 -21.22 10.33 -26.78
CA PRO A 21 -20.04 9.71 -27.39
C PRO A 21 -20.05 9.78 -28.92
N ASP A 22 -18.86 9.77 -29.51
CA ASP A 22 -18.67 9.80 -30.96
C ASP A 22 -19.47 8.69 -31.66
N GLY A 23 -20.26 9.06 -32.66
CA GLY A 23 -21.12 8.15 -33.43
C GLY A 23 -22.54 7.98 -32.90
N VAL A 24 -22.90 8.61 -31.77
CA VAL A 24 -24.28 8.63 -31.25
C VAL A 24 -24.94 9.95 -31.64
N ALA A 25 -25.90 9.89 -32.56
CA ALA A 25 -26.76 11.03 -32.87
C ALA A 25 -28.02 11.01 -31.98
N ASP A 26 -28.28 12.10 -31.27
CA ASP A 26 -29.59 12.37 -30.67
C ASP A 26 -30.31 13.35 -31.60
N ASP A 27 -31.26 12.83 -32.36
CA ASP A 27 -32.10 13.60 -33.28
C ASP A 27 -33.26 14.32 -32.55
N GLY A 28 -33.30 14.26 -31.22
CA GLY A 28 -34.34 14.85 -30.39
C GLY A 28 -35.57 13.97 -30.24
N THR A 29 -35.58 12.76 -30.80
CA THR A 29 -36.71 11.82 -30.67
C THR A 29 -36.89 11.40 -29.21
N PRO A 30 -38.09 11.58 -28.62
CA PRO A 30 -38.37 11.09 -27.27
C PRO A 30 -38.25 9.57 -27.18
N LEU A 31 -37.48 9.09 -26.21
CA LEU A 31 -37.30 7.67 -25.91
C LEU A 31 -38.21 7.26 -24.75
N ASN A 32 -38.79 6.06 -24.83
CA ASN A 32 -39.43 5.43 -23.69
C ASN A 32 -38.42 4.73 -22.77
N ARG A 33 -38.88 4.26 -21.61
CA ARG A 33 -38.02 3.63 -20.59
C ARG A 33 -37.23 2.41 -21.12
N VAL A 34 -37.86 1.57 -21.94
CA VAL A 34 -37.24 0.37 -22.52
C VAL A 34 -36.13 0.75 -23.49
N GLN A 35 -36.39 1.73 -24.36
CA GLN A 35 -35.43 2.23 -25.34
C GLN A 35 -34.25 2.91 -24.65
N LEU A 36 -34.51 3.71 -23.61
CA LEU A 36 -33.47 4.38 -22.84
C LEU A 36 -32.59 3.38 -22.07
N ALA A 37 -33.20 2.35 -21.48
CA ALA A 37 -32.48 1.26 -20.82
C ALA A 37 -31.53 0.54 -21.78
N LYS A 38 -32.00 0.24 -23.00
CA LYS A 38 -31.19 -0.34 -24.08
C LYS A 38 -30.06 0.58 -24.52
N ALA A 39 -30.33 1.88 -24.67
CA ALA A 39 -29.33 2.87 -25.08
C ALA A 39 -28.20 3.00 -24.05
N PHE A 40 -28.49 2.92 -22.75
CA PHE A 40 -27.48 2.96 -21.70
C PHE A 40 -26.87 1.60 -21.32
N GLY A 41 -27.38 0.49 -21.88
CA GLY A 41 -26.94 -0.87 -21.52
C GLY A 41 -27.27 -1.27 -20.08
N VAL A 42 -28.40 -0.79 -19.54
CA VAL A 42 -28.85 -1.06 -18.15
C VAL A 42 -30.26 -1.64 -18.12
N SER A 43 -30.73 -2.05 -16.94
CA SER A 43 -32.11 -2.53 -16.75
C SER A 43 -33.13 -1.37 -16.63
N GLU A 44 -34.40 -1.61 -16.95
CA GLU A 44 -35.47 -0.63 -16.74
C GLU A 44 -35.66 -0.26 -15.26
N ASN A 45 -35.35 -1.18 -14.34
CA ASN A 45 -35.36 -0.91 -12.90
C ASN A 45 -34.29 0.11 -12.52
N THR A 46 -33.13 0.07 -13.18
CA THR A 46 -32.07 1.07 -13.01
C THR A 46 -32.54 2.46 -13.46
N ILE A 47 -33.22 2.54 -14.62
CA ILE A 47 -33.79 3.79 -15.11
C ILE A 47 -34.86 4.32 -14.13
N THR A 48 -35.73 3.45 -13.62
CA THR A 48 -36.75 3.82 -12.62
C THR A 48 -36.11 4.38 -11.34
N LYS A 49 -35.03 3.75 -10.87
CA LYS A 49 -34.23 4.26 -9.75
C LYS A 49 -33.63 5.63 -10.06
N TRP A 50 -33.09 5.84 -11.26
CA TRP A 50 -32.50 7.13 -11.64
C TRP A 50 -33.54 8.25 -11.72
N VAL A 51 -34.76 7.96 -12.21
CA VAL A 51 -35.88 8.92 -12.14
C VAL A 51 -36.14 9.34 -10.69
N GLY A 52 -36.18 8.39 -9.75
CA GLY A 52 -36.31 8.71 -8.32
C GLY A 52 -35.12 9.44 -7.70
N GLN A 53 -33.99 9.56 -8.41
CA GLN A 53 -32.82 10.34 -8.03
C GLN A 53 -32.76 11.71 -8.72
N GLY A 54 -33.83 12.12 -9.41
CA GLY A 54 -33.91 13.39 -10.11
C GLY A 54 -33.35 13.35 -11.55
N MET A 55 -33.34 12.18 -12.19
CA MET A 55 -33.00 12.11 -13.63
C MET A 55 -34.04 12.87 -14.46
N PRO A 56 -33.61 13.69 -15.44
CA PRO A 56 -34.51 14.47 -16.29
C PRO A 56 -35.54 13.59 -17.00
N VAL A 57 -36.80 14.03 -16.96
CA VAL A 57 -37.92 13.44 -17.68
C VAL A 57 -38.59 14.56 -18.47
N VAL A 58 -38.84 14.35 -19.77
CA VAL A 58 -39.49 15.35 -20.63
C VAL A 58 -41.00 15.36 -20.40
N SER A 59 -41.59 14.17 -20.26
CA SER A 59 -42.99 14.01 -19.90
C SER A 59 -43.14 12.90 -18.87
N SER A 60 -43.57 13.27 -17.66
CA SER A 60 -43.93 12.32 -16.60
C SER A 60 -45.30 11.73 -16.95
N GLY A 61 -45.28 10.54 -17.56
CA GLY A 61 -46.50 9.88 -18.03
C GLY A 61 -47.59 9.82 -16.95
N GLN A 62 -48.76 10.40 -17.23
CA GLN A 62 -49.98 10.27 -16.42
C GLN A 62 -51.03 9.47 -17.20
N ASN A 63 -51.80 8.63 -16.49
CA ASN A 63 -52.92 7.81 -16.96
C ASN A 63 -52.81 7.31 -18.42
N GLY A 64 -51.98 6.28 -18.64
CA GLY A 64 -51.87 5.57 -19.92
C GLY A 64 -50.80 6.10 -20.87
N ILE A 65 -50.11 7.19 -20.54
CA ILE A 65 -49.01 7.76 -21.33
C ILE A 65 -47.67 7.21 -20.79
N SER A 66 -46.80 6.74 -21.69
CA SER A 66 -45.45 6.28 -21.32
C SER A 66 -44.53 7.45 -21.02
N TYR A 67 -43.57 7.25 -20.12
CA TYR A 67 -42.52 8.24 -19.84
C TYR A 67 -41.73 8.57 -21.10
N GLU A 68 -41.45 9.86 -21.30
CA GLU A 68 -40.62 10.35 -22.40
C GLU A 68 -39.31 10.94 -21.87
N PHE A 69 -38.22 10.52 -22.48
CA PHE A 69 -36.85 10.90 -22.11
C PHE A 69 -36.10 11.42 -23.34
N ARG A 70 -35.17 12.35 -23.13
CA ARG A 70 -34.20 12.75 -24.14
C ARG A 70 -32.84 12.20 -23.81
N LEU A 71 -32.20 11.56 -24.79
CA LEU A 71 -30.97 10.80 -24.58
C LEU A 71 -29.82 11.70 -24.10
N SER A 72 -29.62 12.84 -24.76
CA SER A 72 -28.62 13.86 -24.39
C SER A 72 -28.79 14.36 -22.95
N HIS A 73 -30.03 14.65 -22.54
CA HIS A 73 -30.34 15.15 -21.19
C HIS A 73 -30.03 14.11 -20.11
N CYS A 74 -30.50 12.88 -20.32
CA CYS A 74 -30.26 11.78 -19.38
C CYS A 74 -28.77 11.41 -19.31
N TYR A 75 -28.05 11.45 -20.44
CA TYR A 75 -26.61 11.20 -20.47
C TYR A 75 -25.84 12.28 -19.71
N ALA A 76 -26.13 13.56 -19.96
CA ALA A 76 -25.47 14.66 -19.27
C ALA A 76 -25.70 14.62 -17.75
N TRP A 77 -26.92 14.32 -17.32
CA TRP A 77 -27.22 14.12 -15.90
C TRP A 77 -26.42 12.97 -15.29
N ARG A 78 -26.34 11.82 -15.97
CA ARG A 78 -25.57 10.67 -15.51
C ARG A 78 -24.10 11.02 -15.34
N GLN A 79 -23.49 11.65 -16.33
CA GLN A 79 -22.07 12.02 -16.29
C GLN A 79 -21.79 13.03 -15.18
N SER A 80 -22.64 14.05 -15.03
CA SER A 80 -22.55 15.02 -13.94
C SER A 80 -22.67 14.37 -12.55
N ARG A 81 -23.60 13.43 -12.39
CA ARG A 81 -23.75 12.65 -11.15
C ARG A 81 -22.51 11.79 -10.88
N ASP A 82 -22.03 11.05 -11.88
CA ASP A 82 -20.88 10.15 -11.74
C ASP A 82 -19.59 10.95 -11.46
N GLU A 83 -19.44 12.15 -12.02
CA GLU A 83 -18.37 13.09 -11.69
C GLU A 83 -18.49 13.59 -10.24
N LYS A 84 -19.69 14.01 -9.79
CA LYS A 84 -19.92 14.42 -8.38
C LYS A 84 -19.58 13.28 -7.40
N VAL A 85 -20.00 12.05 -7.69
CA VAL A 85 -19.69 10.88 -6.85
C VAL A 85 -18.19 10.61 -6.82
N ARG A 86 -17.51 10.68 -7.97
CA ARG A 86 -16.06 10.49 -8.05
C ARG A 86 -15.30 11.57 -7.30
N ALA A 87 -15.70 12.83 -7.45
CA ALA A 87 -15.10 13.96 -6.73
C ALA A 87 -15.29 13.83 -5.20
N ALA A 88 -16.48 13.42 -4.75
CA ALA A 88 -16.73 13.17 -3.33
C ALA A 88 -15.87 12.02 -2.78
N LYS A 89 -15.70 10.95 -3.55
CA LYS A 89 -14.81 9.83 -3.19
C LYS A 89 -13.35 10.30 -3.06
N VAL A 90 -12.82 10.99 -4.06
CA VAL A 90 -11.44 11.52 -4.04
C VAL A 90 -11.22 12.44 -2.84
N LYS A 91 -12.18 13.33 -2.54
CA LYS A 91 -12.09 14.21 -1.35
C LYS A 91 -12.10 13.41 -0.05
N GLY A 92 -12.92 12.36 0.04
CA GLY A 92 -12.95 11.45 1.18
C GLY A 92 -11.62 10.72 1.38
N ASP A 93 -11.05 10.19 0.29
CA ASP A 93 -9.77 9.50 0.30
C ASP A 93 -8.63 10.46 0.70
N GLN A 94 -8.63 11.70 0.21
CA GLN A 94 -7.68 12.75 0.61
C GLN A 94 -7.78 13.11 2.10
N LEU A 95 -9.00 13.27 2.63
CA LEU A 95 -9.20 13.56 4.06
C LEU A 95 -8.73 12.38 4.94
N ALA A 96 -8.98 11.15 4.50
CA ALA A 96 -8.52 9.95 5.18
C ALA A 96 -6.99 9.84 5.16
N ALA A 97 -6.34 10.16 4.03
CA ALA A 97 -4.89 10.20 3.93
C ALA A 97 -4.28 11.28 4.85
N GLN A 98 -4.84 12.49 4.85
CA GLN A 98 -4.41 13.56 5.76
C GLN A 98 -4.57 13.18 7.24
N ALA A 99 -5.70 12.57 7.61
CA ALA A 99 -5.92 12.09 8.96
C ALA A 99 -4.93 10.99 9.35
N ALA A 100 -4.63 10.05 8.42
CA ALA A 100 -3.68 8.98 8.66
C ALA A 100 -2.25 9.51 8.94
N LEU A 101 -1.83 10.58 8.24
CA LEU A 101 -0.58 11.28 8.50
C LEU A 101 -0.58 11.95 9.88
N ALA A 102 -1.66 12.68 10.20
CA ALA A 102 -1.80 13.38 11.49
C ALA A 102 -1.85 12.41 12.70
N PHE A 103 -2.45 11.23 12.55
CA PHE A 103 -2.47 10.20 13.61
C PHE A 103 -1.13 9.46 13.77
N ARG A 104 -0.24 9.50 12.77
CA ARG A 104 1.04 8.76 12.78
C ARG A 104 2.23 9.54 13.32
N ASN A 105 2.10 10.84 13.64
CA ASN A 105 3.16 11.63 14.28
C ASN A 105 4.51 11.54 13.52
N LEU A 106 4.45 11.54 12.18
CA LEU A 106 5.63 11.56 11.32
C LEU A 106 5.99 13.03 11.07
N ASP A 107 7.25 13.40 11.34
CA ASP A 107 7.79 14.73 11.06
C ASP A 107 7.68 15.06 9.56
N ASP A 108 7.40 16.33 9.24
CA ASP A 108 7.07 16.88 7.91
C ASP A 108 8.07 16.51 6.80
N ASP A 109 9.29 16.12 7.14
CA ASP A 109 10.38 15.79 6.20
C ASP A 109 10.19 14.44 5.48
N GLN A 110 9.28 13.56 5.94
CA GLN A 110 8.96 12.29 5.26
C GLN A 110 7.69 12.35 4.38
N ALA A 111 6.99 13.48 4.36
CA ALA A 111 5.68 13.60 3.71
C ALA A 111 5.75 13.75 2.17
N GLU A 112 6.84 14.29 1.63
CA GLU A 112 6.97 14.55 0.19
C GLU A 112 7.37 13.31 -0.64
N GLU A 113 8.11 12.35 -0.07
CA GLU A 113 8.52 11.12 -0.77
C GLU A 113 7.40 10.06 -0.87
N GLU A 114 6.42 10.06 0.03
CA GLU A 114 5.29 9.10 -0.02
C GLU A 114 4.10 9.58 -0.86
N SER A 115 4.08 10.85 -1.29
CA SER A 115 2.95 11.44 -2.01
C SER A 115 2.79 10.95 -3.46
N GLU A 116 3.77 10.23 -4.03
CA GLU A 116 3.67 9.70 -5.40
C GLU A 116 2.97 8.34 -5.49
N LEU A 117 2.73 7.66 -4.36
CA LEU A 117 2.01 6.38 -4.34
C LEU A 117 0.70 6.52 -3.58
N THR A 118 -0.43 6.29 -4.27
CA THR A 118 -1.71 6.25 -3.57
C THR A 118 -1.69 5.13 -2.53
N ALA A 119 -2.50 5.22 -1.47
CA ALA A 119 -2.58 4.18 -0.44
C ALA A 119 -2.88 2.78 -1.01
N ASP A 120 -3.55 2.70 -2.17
CA ASP A 120 -3.77 1.44 -2.88
C ASP A 120 -2.52 0.95 -3.63
N ASP A 121 -1.67 1.86 -4.15
CA ASP A 121 -0.38 1.52 -4.74
C ASP A 121 0.63 1.10 -3.67
N LEU A 122 0.65 1.77 -2.52
CA LEU A 122 1.45 1.35 -1.36
C LEU A 122 1.01 -0.03 -0.85
N ARG A 123 -0.30 -0.30 -0.81
CA ARG A 123 -0.84 -1.63 -0.41
C ARG A 123 -0.46 -2.70 -1.43
N LYS A 124 -0.61 -2.45 -2.74
CA LYS A 124 -0.21 -3.39 -3.79
C LYS A 124 1.29 -3.65 -3.78
N TRP A 125 2.08 -2.60 -3.58
CA TRP A 125 3.53 -2.70 -3.46
C TRP A 125 3.92 -3.51 -2.22
N SER A 126 3.31 -3.23 -1.07
CA SER A 126 3.51 -3.99 0.18
C SER A 126 3.09 -5.45 0.06
N GLU A 127 1.98 -5.75 -0.62
CA GLU A 127 1.53 -7.12 -0.91
C GLU A 127 2.52 -7.84 -1.84
N ALA A 128 2.97 -7.18 -2.90
CA ALA A 128 3.96 -7.73 -3.83
C ALA A 128 5.31 -8.00 -3.13
N GLU A 129 5.74 -7.08 -2.28
CA GLU A 129 6.96 -7.19 -1.48
C GLU A 129 6.85 -8.32 -0.44
N TYR A 130 5.69 -8.44 0.23
CA TYR A 130 5.39 -9.54 1.14
C TYR A 130 5.46 -10.90 0.42
N HIS A 131 4.90 -11.01 -0.78
CA HIS A 131 4.97 -12.24 -1.58
C HIS A 131 6.40 -12.58 -2.01
N ARG A 132 7.21 -11.58 -2.38
CA ARG A 132 8.64 -11.79 -2.70
C ARG A 132 9.44 -12.23 -1.48
N ASN A 133 9.28 -11.55 -0.36
CA ASN A 133 9.96 -11.87 0.90
C ASN A 133 9.58 -13.26 1.39
N ARG A 134 8.31 -13.65 1.28
CA ARG A 134 7.85 -15.00 1.66
C ARG A 134 8.44 -16.10 0.77
N VAL A 135 8.58 -15.85 -0.54
CA VAL A 135 9.22 -16.81 -1.47
C VAL A 135 10.72 -16.92 -1.17
N ALA A 136 11.39 -15.81 -0.83
CA ALA A 136 12.78 -15.80 -0.44
C ALA A 136 13.05 -16.46 0.93
N GLU A 137 12.15 -16.30 1.92
CA GLU A 137 12.21 -17.05 3.18
C GLU A 137 12.10 -18.58 2.94
N GLN A 138 11.20 -19.00 2.06
CA GLN A 138 11.04 -20.42 1.71
C GLN A 138 12.27 -21.02 1.00
N ARG A 139 13.04 -20.19 0.31
CA ARG A 139 14.31 -20.56 -0.32
C ARG A 139 15.50 -20.53 0.64
N GLY A 140 15.33 -19.93 1.83
CA GLY A 140 16.39 -19.75 2.82
C GLY A 140 17.23 -18.50 2.61
N ASP A 141 16.85 -17.62 1.68
CA ASP A 141 17.57 -16.37 1.38
C ASP A 141 17.28 -15.28 2.44
N LEU A 142 16.15 -15.39 3.14
CA LEU A 142 15.74 -14.50 4.23
C LEU A 142 15.44 -15.33 5.49
N VAL A 143 15.97 -14.87 6.63
CA VAL A 143 15.73 -15.46 7.95
C VAL A 143 15.21 -14.40 8.89
N ARG A 144 14.23 -14.76 9.72
CA ARG A 144 13.71 -13.86 10.76
C ARG A 144 14.83 -13.43 11.70
N ALA A 145 14.97 -12.13 11.91
CA ALA A 145 15.97 -11.56 12.81
C ALA A 145 15.89 -12.17 14.22
N ASP A 146 14.69 -12.41 14.75
CA ASP A 146 14.49 -13.07 16.06
C ASP A 146 15.13 -14.46 16.11
N ARG A 147 15.04 -15.21 15.01
CA ARG A 147 15.61 -16.55 14.92
C ARG A 147 17.13 -16.50 14.89
N VAL A 148 17.71 -15.56 14.13
CA VAL A 148 19.16 -15.34 14.11
C VAL A 148 19.66 -14.90 15.48
N ARG A 149 18.94 -14.00 16.14
CA ARG A 149 19.24 -13.53 17.51
C ARG A 149 19.27 -14.71 18.49
N ALA A 150 18.25 -15.56 18.48
CA ALA A 150 18.19 -16.73 19.37
C ALA A 150 19.37 -17.70 19.13
N VAL A 151 19.68 -18.00 17.86
CA VAL A 151 20.81 -18.87 17.52
C VAL A 151 22.15 -18.29 17.97
N LEU A 152 22.35 -16.97 17.80
CA LEU A 152 23.56 -16.30 18.26
C LEU A 152 23.65 -16.29 19.80
N GLU A 153 22.54 -16.08 20.50
CA GLU A 153 22.48 -16.12 21.96
C GLU A 153 22.88 -17.51 22.49
N ASP A 154 22.30 -18.57 21.94
CA ASP A 154 22.65 -19.96 22.28
C ASP A 154 24.13 -20.27 22.00
N LEU A 155 24.65 -19.81 20.85
CA LEU A 155 26.05 -19.98 20.48
C LEU A 155 26.98 -19.31 21.48
N PHE A 156 26.68 -18.07 21.89
CA PHE A 156 27.49 -17.34 22.86
C PHE A 156 27.44 -17.95 24.25
N VAL A 157 26.28 -18.48 24.69
CA VAL A 157 26.17 -19.21 25.97
C VAL A 157 27.00 -20.49 25.93
N ALA A 158 26.93 -21.25 24.84
CA ALA A 158 27.71 -22.48 24.68
C ALA A 158 29.22 -22.20 24.64
N PHE A 159 29.65 -21.20 23.85
CA PHE A 159 31.05 -20.77 23.78
C PHE A 159 31.54 -20.23 25.13
N GLY A 160 30.71 -19.43 25.80
CA GLY A 160 30.93 -18.97 27.16
C GLY A 160 31.19 -20.16 28.08
N THR A 161 30.26 -21.10 28.17
CA THR A 161 30.44 -22.26 29.06
C THR A 161 31.70 -23.07 28.74
N ALA A 162 32.02 -23.27 27.45
CA ALA A 162 33.22 -24.00 27.03
C ALA A 162 34.52 -23.29 27.47
N MET A 163 34.58 -21.97 27.37
CA MET A 163 35.76 -21.20 27.79
C MET A 163 35.94 -21.17 29.33
N ASP A 164 34.87 -21.37 30.11
CA ASP A 164 34.91 -21.37 31.59
C ASP A 164 35.47 -22.69 32.10
N THR A 165 35.05 -23.79 31.46
CA THR A 165 35.43 -25.14 31.86
C THR A 165 36.72 -25.61 31.20
N PHE A 166 37.23 -24.88 30.20
CA PHE A 166 38.45 -25.24 29.49
C PHE A 166 39.70 -25.34 30.39
N PRO A 167 39.97 -24.43 31.34
CA PRO A 167 41.11 -24.55 32.25
C PRO A 167 41.05 -25.82 33.10
N ASP A 168 39.86 -26.16 33.63
CA ASP A 168 39.63 -27.36 34.44
C ASP A 168 39.83 -28.63 33.60
N PHE A 169 39.28 -28.63 32.37
CA PHE A 169 39.51 -29.71 31.41
C PHE A 169 41.01 -29.88 31.11
N ALA A 170 41.72 -28.78 30.89
CA ALA A 170 43.14 -28.81 30.59
C ALA A 170 43.99 -29.27 31.79
N GLU A 171 43.61 -28.91 33.02
CA GLU A 171 44.21 -29.43 34.24
C GLU A 171 44.09 -30.95 34.32
N MET A 172 42.87 -31.47 34.13
CA MET A 172 42.57 -32.90 34.25
C MET A 172 43.21 -33.73 33.14
N GLU A 173 43.13 -33.27 31.89
CA GLU A 173 43.54 -34.05 30.71
C GLU A 173 45.06 -33.94 30.44
N PHE A 174 45.66 -32.79 30.69
CA PHE A 174 47.09 -32.54 30.42
C PHE A 174 47.97 -32.51 31.67
N GLY A 175 47.38 -32.65 32.87
CA GLY A 175 48.13 -32.67 34.14
C GLY A 175 48.83 -31.35 34.43
N LEU A 176 48.20 -30.22 34.09
CA LEU A 176 48.79 -28.90 34.28
C LEU A 176 48.99 -28.58 35.77
N SER A 177 50.09 -27.92 36.10
CA SER A 177 50.30 -27.38 37.44
C SER A 177 49.37 -26.19 37.72
N PRO A 178 49.08 -25.86 39.00
CA PRO A 178 48.23 -24.72 39.34
C PRO A 178 48.68 -23.39 38.71
N ALA A 179 50.00 -23.17 38.60
CA ALA A 179 50.55 -21.97 37.97
C ALA A 179 50.34 -21.95 36.45
N GLN A 180 50.23 -23.10 35.79
CA GLN A 180 49.91 -23.22 34.37
C GLN A 180 48.41 -23.05 34.13
N VAL A 181 47.56 -23.64 34.98
CA VAL A 181 46.09 -23.46 34.93
C VAL A 181 45.72 -21.99 35.07
N ALA A 182 46.33 -21.27 36.01
CA ALA A 182 46.12 -19.83 36.17
C ALA A 182 46.48 -19.02 34.90
N LYS A 183 47.50 -19.43 34.14
CA LYS A 183 47.86 -18.80 32.86
C LYS A 183 46.83 -19.09 31.77
N VAL A 184 46.32 -20.32 31.72
CA VAL A 184 45.26 -20.71 30.76
C VAL A 184 43.98 -19.94 31.07
N GLN A 185 43.57 -19.87 32.33
CA GLN A 185 42.41 -19.11 32.79
C GLN A 185 42.52 -17.62 32.41
N ALA A 186 43.66 -16.99 32.72
CA ALA A 186 43.90 -15.59 32.35
C ALA A 186 43.80 -15.36 30.83
N HIS A 187 44.28 -16.31 30.02
CA HIS A 187 44.16 -16.22 28.56
C HIS A 187 42.72 -16.39 28.08
N CYS A 188 41.96 -17.30 28.68
CA CYS A 188 40.54 -17.51 28.39
C CYS A 188 39.72 -16.25 28.71
N ASP A 189 39.96 -15.64 29.87
CA ASP A 189 39.29 -14.41 30.30
C ASP A 189 39.64 -13.24 29.37
N GLN A 190 40.93 -13.05 29.04
CA GLN A 190 41.34 -12.02 28.09
C GLN A 190 40.67 -12.18 26.73
N THR A 191 40.58 -13.42 26.23
CA THR A 191 39.95 -13.72 24.93
C THR A 191 38.45 -13.36 24.94
N ARG A 192 37.77 -13.56 26.06
CA ARG A 192 36.36 -13.14 26.21
C ARG A 192 36.19 -11.64 26.25
N ASP A 193 37.06 -10.94 26.98
CA ASP A 193 37.02 -9.48 27.05
C ASP A 193 37.29 -8.85 25.68
N ASP A 194 38.26 -9.38 24.93
CA ASP A 194 38.52 -8.97 23.55
C ASP A 194 37.31 -9.19 22.63
N LEU A 195 36.63 -10.35 22.76
CA LEU A 195 35.41 -10.65 22.01
C LEU A 195 34.29 -9.67 22.36
N ARG A 196 34.09 -9.40 23.66
CA ARG A 196 33.10 -8.43 24.15
C ARG A 196 33.36 -7.04 23.58
N GLN A 197 34.61 -6.57 23.60
CA GLN A 197 34.99 -5.27 23.04
C GLN A 197 34.73 -5.19 21.53
N LYS A 198 35.06 -6.25 20.77
CA LYS A 198 34.79 -6.31 19.33
C LYS A 198 33.29 -6.28 19.02
N ILE A 199 32.49 -7.03 19.78
CA ILE A 199 31.02 -7.04 19.63
C ILE A 199 30.45 -5.65 19.95
N ALA A 200 30.87 -5.03 21.06
CA ALA A 200 30.44 -3.68 21.41
C ALA A 200 30.80 -2.67 20.30
N ALA A 201 32.02 -2.72 19.77
CA ALA A 201 32.45 -1.85 18.67
C ALA A 201 31.63 -2.05 17.38
N LEU A 202 31.23 -3.28 17.07
CA LEU A 202 30.39 -3.58 15.90
C LEU A 202 28.94 -3.10 16.09
N ILE A 203 28.39 -3.23 17.30
CA ILE A 203 27.03 -2.78 17.63
C ILE A 203 26.95 -1.25 17.73
N SER A 204 28.01 -0.60 18.24
CA SER A 204 28.07 0.87 18.35
C SER A 204 28.33 1.59 17.03
N ARG A 205 28.57 0.87 15.92
CA ARG A 205 28.59 1.50 14.59
C ARG A 205 27.18 1.99 14.27
N PRO A 206 26.94 3.30 14.09
CA PRO A 206 25.64 3.80 13.65
C PRO A 206 25.32 3.13 12.32
N GLY A 207 24.11 2.57 12.23
CA GLY A 207 23.69 1.70 11.14
C GLY A 207 23.99 2.29 9.77
N ALA A 208 25.12 1.89 9.19
CA ALA A 208 25.37 2.09 7.79
C ALA A 208 24.43 1.12 7.07
N VAL A 209 23.29 1.64 6.61
CA VAL A 209 22.48 0.98 5.60
C VAL A 209 23.38 0.82 4.38
N LEU A 210 24.04 -0.34 4.27
CA LEU A 210 24.71 -0.72 3.04
C LEU A 210 23.60 -1.02 2.05
N ALA A 211 23.33 -0.06 1.17
CA ALA A 211 22.47 -0.29 0.03
C ALA A 211 23.01 -1.51 -0.74
N ILE A 212 22.25 -2.61 -0.71
CA ILE A 212 22.50 -3.79 -1.56
C ILE A 212 22.11 -3.37 -2.98
N GLY A 213 22.99 -2.61 -3.63
CA GLY A 213 22.67 -1.97 -4.91
C GLY A 213 23.84 -1.33 -5.67
N ALA A 214 25.08 -1.38 -5.17
CA ALA A 214 26.23 -1.01 -5.98
C ALA A 214 26.69 -2.26 -6.75
N GLN A 215 26.11 -2.48 -7.93
CA GLN A 215 26.76 -3.28 -8.98
C GLN A 215 28.23 -2.82 -9.05
N GLN A 216 29.15 -3.76 -8.82
CA GLN A 216 30.55 -3.57 -9.17
C GLN A 216 30.62 -3.30 -10.67
N GLY A 217 30.72 -2.02 -11.03
CA GLY A 217 30.99 -1.58 -12.38
C GLY A 217 32.33 -2.12 -12.83
N GLU A 218 32.28 -2.98 -13.84
CA GLU A 218 33.22 -3.10 -14.95
C GLU A 218 34.71 -2.88 -14.60
N LEU A 219 35.40 -3.99 -14.32
CA LEU A 219 36.81 -4.10 -14.66
C LEU A 219 36.91 -4.10 -16.19
N SER A 220 37.19 -2.93 -16.75
CA SER A 220 37.71 -2.82 -18.12
C SER A 220 39.08 -3.49 -18.18
N ILE A 221 39.20 -4.46 -19.08
CA ILE A 221 40.47 -5.02 -19.57
C ILE A 221 40.96 -4.15 -20.72
#